data_AF-W6N2B7-F1
#
_entry.id   AF-W6N2B7-F1
#
_cell.length_a   1.000
_cell.length_b   1.000
_cell.length_c   1.000
_cell.angle_alpha   90.00
_cell.angle_beta   90.00
_cell.angle_gamma   90.00
#
_symmetry.space_group_name_H-M   'P 1'
#
loop_
_entity.id
_entity.type
_entity.pdbx_description
1 polymer ?
#
loop_
_entity_poly.entity_id
_entity_poly.type
_entity_poly.pdbx_seq_one_letter_code
_entity_poly.pdbx_strand_id
1 'polypeptide(L)'
;MRIYKKHNCVYLLLYVYIFVLIFFGIIYWNIANHSRGEFFIFQNDINLDTKTAMFKKKMHIKFYSKDLNDSIKKLIISEEYKRPIVKLNILNNSIYDKATFVFDRVLGDNWANYYYLIMASKGITHMSIMDMGENKLNGAFDSHKIKICFYKLKDDKEDKFSSYKKNYSRKLKKINTIYIWVNNYSIINKEHFEDVYYYYPINFYFQELIKNSICFPDESPFILRQVSGGNFTYPIWNFIYFSAVTITTLGYGDILPNSTSVRIIVMIETVCGVIITGVLTSCIFLDKK
;
A
#
# COMPACT_ATOMS: atom_id res chain seq x y z
N MET A 1 31.23 47.49 9.98
CA MET A 1 29.77 47.72 9.95
C MET A 1 29.11 47.40 8.60
N ARG A 2 29.70 47.80 7.45
CA ARG A 2 29.15 47.54 6.10
C ARG A 2 29.07 46.04 5.70
N ILE A 3 30.09 45.25 6.07
CA ILE A 3 30.15 43.79 5.81
C ILE A 3 29.10 43.03 6.63
N TYR A 4 28.92 43.39 7.91
CA TYR A 4 27.94 42.74 8.80
C TYR A 4 26.48 42.94 8.32
N LYS A 5 26.15 44.14 7.81
CA LYS A 5 24.83 44.45 7.25
C LYS A 5 24.54 43.71 5.94
N LYS A 6 25.58 43.33 5.19
CA LYS A 6 25.50 42.60 3.91
C LYS A 6 25.21 41.12 4.10
N HIS A 7 25.91 40.44 5.01
CA HIS A 7 25.61 39.05 5.36
C HIS A 7 24.18 38.91 5.86
N ASN A 8 23.70 39.83 6.70
CA ASN A 8 22.31 39.85 7.14
C ASN A 8 21.30 39.98 5.99
N CYS A 9 21.64 40.70 4.91
CA CYS A 9 20.78 40.84 3.74
C CYS A 9 20.69 39.54 2.92
N VAL A 10 21.81 38.84 2.72
CA VAL A 10 21.84 37.54 2.03
C VAL A 10 21.09 36.49 2.83
N TYR A 11 21.29 36.43 4.15
CA TYR A 11 20.53 35.53 5.02
C TYR A 11 19.04 35.84 4.99
N LEU A 12 18.66 37.12 5.02
CA LEU A 12 17.26 37.53 4.90
C LEU A 12 16.65 37.05 3.57
N LEU A 13 17.33 37.23 2.44
CA LEU A 13 16.86 36.76 1.14
C LEU A 13 16.73 35.23 1.09
N LEU A 14 17.66 34.51 1.70
CA LEU A 14 17.61 33.05 1.80
C LEU A 14 16.43 32.59 2.68
N TYR A 15 16.16 33.28 3.79
CA TYR A 15 14.96 33.05 4.60
C TYR A 15 13.67 33.34 3.83
N VAL A 16 13.61 34.44 3.07
CA VAL A 16 12.47 34.76 2.21
C VAL A 16 12.27 33.67 1.15
N TYR A 17 13.34 33.18 0.54
CA TYR A 17 13.28 32.09 -0.44
C TYR A 17 12.70 30.79 0.17
N ILE A 18 13.24 30.35 1.31
CA ILE A 18 12.73 29.15 2.01
C ILE A 18 11.28 29.36 2.46
N PHE A 19 10.94 30.56 2.94
CA PHE A 19 9.57 30.89 3.34
C PHE A 19 8.60 30.77 2.16
N VAL A 20 8.92 31.37 1.01
CA VAL A 20 8.09 31.29 -0.21
C VAL A 20 7.90 29.84 -0.63
N LEU A 21 8.97 29.05 -0.68
CA LEU A 21 8.92 27.63 -1.03
C LEU A 21 7.99 26.84 -0.09
N ILE A 22 8.15 26.97 1.22
CA ILE A 22 7.30 26.26 2.19
C ILE A 22 5.85 26.75 2.10
N PHE A 23 5.65 28.06 1.97
CA PHE A 23 4.33 28.68 1.90
C PHE A 23 3.52 28.18 0.69
N PHE A 24 4.10 28.24 -0.51
CA PHE A 24 3.45 27.71 -1.72
C PHE A 24 3.26 26.19 -1.64
N GLY A 25 4.23 25.45 -1.11
CA GLY A 25 4.08 24.01 -0.85
C GLY A 25 2.86 23.68 0.03
N ILE A 26 2.62 24.46 1.11
CA ILE A 26 1.43 24.31 1.97
C ILE A 26 0.14 24.67 1.22
N ILE A 27 0.15 25.73 0.41
CA ILE A 27 -1.01 26.12 -0.41
C ILE A 27 -1.39 24.98 -1.36
N TYR A 28 -0.43 24.44 -2.12
CA TYR A 28 -0.69 23.35 -3.06
C TYR A 28 -1.18 22.09 -2.35
N TRP A 29 -0.58 21.74 -1.20
CA TRP A 29 -1.03 20.61 -0.40
C TRP A 29 -2.48 20.77 0.07
N ASN A 30 -2.87 21.96 0.52
CA ASN A 30 -4.25 22.23 0.93
C ASN A 30 -5.23 22.09 -0.25
N ILE A 31 -4.90 22.70 -1.39
CA ILE A 31 -5.72 22.63 -2.61
C ILE A 31 -5.86 21.17 -3.08
N ALA A 32 -4.78 20.40 -3.09
CA ALA A 32 -4.81 19.01 -3.52
C ALA A 32 -5.69 18.15 -2.62
N ASN A 33 -5.62 18.32 -1.29
CA ASN A 33 -6.47 17.57 -0.38
C ASN A 33 -7.95 17.97 -0.45
N HIS A 34 -8.25 19.26 -0.64
CA HIS A 34 -9.62 19.74 -0.79
C HIS A 34 -10.26 19.27 -2.11
N SER A 35 -9.49 19.30 -3.19
CA SER A 35 -9.91 18.84 -4.54
C SER A 35 -9.75 17.32 -4.76
N ARG A 36 -9.32 16.56 -3.74
CA ARG A 36 -8.96 15.13 -3.87
C ARG A 36 -7.94 14.83 -4.98
N GLY A 37 -7.15 15.84 -5.35
CA GLY A 37 -6.13 15.78 -6.39
C GLY A 37 -6.63 16.11 -7.79
N GLU A 38 -7.92 16.37 -8.01
CA GLU A 38 -8.47 16.67 -9.36
C GLU A 38 -7.85 17.92 -10.01
N PHE A 39 -7.35 18.84 -9.19
CA PHE A 39 -6.70 20.07 -9.67
C PHE A 39 -5.23 19.86 -10.07
N PHE A 40 -4.71 18.64 -9.94
CA PHE A 40 -3.35 18.27 -10.30
C PHE A 40 -3.35 17.01 -11.17
N ILE A 41 -2.39 16.92 -12.08
CA ILE A 41 -2.07 15.68 -12.79
C ILE A 41 -0.77 15.17 -12.18
N PHE A 42 -0.78 13.92 -11.71
CA PHE A 42 0.38 13.25 -11.14
C PHE A 42 0.91 12.24 -12.14
N GLN A 43 2.23 12.19 -12.31
CA GLN A 43 2.85 11.08 -13.04
C GLN A 43 2.46 9.75 -12.39
N ASN A 44 2.27 8.72 -13.22
CA ASN A 44 1.76 7.42 -12.79
C ASN A 44 2.55 6.82 -11.63
N ASP A 45 3.88 6.91 -11.65
CA ASP A 45 4.74 6.35 -10.60
C ASP A 45 4.50 7.03 -9.25
N ILE A 46 4.45 8.37 -9.23
CA ILE A 46 4.17 9.15 -8.02
C ILE A 46 2.78 8.86 -7.47
N ASN A 47 1.79 8.74 -8.37
CA ASN A 47 0.43 8.39 -8.00
C ASN A 47 0.38 6.98 -7.38
N LEU A 48 1.03 5.99 -8.01
CA LEU A 48 1.10 4.61 -7.54
C LEU A 48 1.85 4.49 -6.21
N ASP A 49 2.97 5.19 -6.05
CA ASP A 49 3.75 5.22 -4.80
C ASP A 49 2.95 5.87 -3.67
N THR A 50 2.27 6.98 -3.95
CA THR A 50 1.41 7.65 -2.99
C THR A 50 0.27 6.72 -2.54
N LYS A 51 -0.42 6.07 -3.48
CA LYS A 51 -1.46 5.09 -3.19
C LYS A 51 -0.91 3.91 -2.39
N THR A 52 0.23 3.36 -2.78
CA THR A 52 0.87 2.24 -2.07
C THR A 52 1.23 2.61 -0.64
N ALA A 53 1.81 3.79 -0.41
CA ALA A 53 2.13 4.30 0.91
C ALA A 53 0.88 4.49 1.78
N MET A 54 -0.20 5.04 1.21
CA MET A 54 -1.47 5.24 1.92
C MET A 54 -2.17 3.93 2.26
N PHE A 55 -2.14 2.97 1.34
CA PHE A 55 -2.64 1.61 1.59
C PHE A 55 -1.92 0.98 2.78
N LYS A 56 -0.57 0.99 2.78
CA LYS A 56 0.24 0.46 3.88
C LYS A 56 -0.05 1.16 5.20
N LYS A 57 -0.18 2.49 5.18
CA LYS A 57 -0.51 3.29 6.37
C LYS A 57 -1.86 2.88 6.97
N LYS A 58 -2.90 2.75 6.14
CA LYS A 58 -4.26 2.36 6.58
C LYS A 58 -4.32 0.90 7.05
N MET A 59 -3.55 0.01 6.44
CA MET A 59 -3.41 -1.38 6.87
C MET A 59 -2.46 -1.57 8.07
N HIS A 60 -1.91 -0.48 8.62
CA HIS A 60 -0.92 -0.50 9.71
C HIS A 60 0.30 -1.40 9.43
N ILE A 61 0.74 -1.47 8.17
CA ILE A 61 1.91 -2.24 7.75
C ILE A 61 3.17 -1.45 8.09
N LYS A 62 3.88 -1.87 9.15
CA LYS A 62 5.05 -1.15 9.69
C LYS A 62 6.36 -1.44 8.97
N PHE A 63 6.45 -2.53 8.22
CA PHE A 63 7.70 -2.96 7.59
C PHE A 63 7.80 -2.48 6.13
N TYR A 64 9.04 -2.37 5.66
CA TYR A 64 9.35 -2.09 4.27
C TYR A 64 9.80 -3.37 3.56
N SER A 65 9.18 -3.67 2.43
CA SER A 65 9.60 -4.72 1.50
C SER A 65 9.29 -4.23 0.09
N LYS A 66 10.28 -4.31 -0.80
CA LYS A 66 10.11 -3.93 -2.20
C LYS A 66 9.06 -4.82 -2.87
N ASP A 67 9.16 -6.13 -2.67
CA ASP A 67 8.23 -7.12 -3.23
C ASP A 67 6.79 -6.88 -2.79
N LEU A 68 6.58 -6.50 -1.52
CA LEU A 68 5.24 -6.17 -1.03
C LEU A 68 4.70 -4.89 -1.71
N ASN A 69 5.53 -3.86 -1.84
CA ASN A 69 5.12 -2.64 -2.52
C ASN A 69 4.75 -2.93 -3.99
N ASP A 70 5.57 -3.73 -4.68
CA ASP A 70 5.33 -4.13 -6.06
C ASP A 70 4.05 -4.97 -6.19
N SER A 71 3.77 -5.85 -5.23
CA SER A 71 2.50 -6.60 -5.17
C SER A 71 1.29 -5.69 -4.98
N ILE A 72 1.39 -4.64 -4.16
CA ILE A 72 0.30 -3.65 -3.98
C ILE A 72 0.10 -2.85 -5.27
N LYS A 73 1.20 -2.42 -5.93
CA LYS A 73 1.12 -1.74 -7.23
C LYS A 73 0.41 -2.60 -8.27
N LYS A 74 0.75 -3.90 -8.35
CA LYS A 74 0.08 -4.86 -9.25
C LYS A 74 -1.42 -4.93 -9.00
N LEU A 75 -1.87 -4.98 -7.74
CA LEU A 75 -3.30 -4.96 -7.38
C LEU A 75 -4.03 -3.69 -7.86
N ILE A 76 -3.36 -2.53 -7.78
CA ILE A 76 -3.92 -1.26 -8.27
C ILE A 76 -3.99 -1.26 -9.80
N ILE A 77 -2.93 -1.67 -10.48
CA ILE A 77 -2.83 -1.69 -11.95
C ILE A 77 -3.83 -2.70 -12.54
N SER A 78 -4.02 -3.86 -11.92
CA SER A 78 -4.96 -4.88 -12.38
C SER A 78 -6.42 -4.58 -12.01
N GLU A 79 -6.70 -3.38 -11.50
CA GLU A 79 -8.03 -2.89 -11.15
C GLU A 79 -8.83 -3.76 -10.17
N GLU A 80 -8.15 -4.53 -9.30
CA GLU A 80 -8.80 -5.45 -8.36
C GLU A 80 -9.73 -4.73 -7.37
N TYR A 81 -9.54 -3.43 -7.18
CA TYR A 81 -10.39 -2.58 -6.37
C TYR A 81 -11.82 -2.36 -6.92
N LYS A 82 -12.03 -2.60 -8.23
CA LYS A 82 -13.35 -2.48 -8.89
C LYS A 82 -14.23 -3.72 -8.69
N ARG A 83 -13.69 -4.83 -8.17
CA ARG A 83 -14.41 -6.10 -8.04
C ARG A 83 -15.64 -5.98 -7.14
N PRO A 84 -16.75 -6.67 -7.44
CA PRO A 84 -17.94 -6.65 -6.59
C PRO A 84 -17.67 -7.42 -5.30
N ILE A 85 -17.43 -6.68 -4.20
CA ILE A 85 -17.16 -7.24 -2.88
C ILE A 85 -18.36 -7.01 -1.95
N VAL A 86 -18.70 -8.02 -1.15
CA VAL A 86 -19.82 -7.98 -0.20
C VAL A 86 -19.34 -8.41 1.17
N LYS A 87 -19.68 -7.65 2.21
CA LYS A 87 -19.41 -8.02 3.60
C LYS A 87 -20.62 -8.77 4.14
N LEU A 88 -20.42 -10.03 4.53
CA LEU A 88 -21.46 -10.88 5.09
C LEU A 88 -21.16 -11.16 6.56
N ASN A 89 -22.21 -11.14 7.38
CA ASN A 89 -22.16 -11.62 8.75
C ASN A 89 -22.51 -13.10 8.73
N ILE A 90 -21.58 -13.97 9.12
CA ILE A 90 -21.80 -15.41 9.17
C ILE A 90 -22.01 -15.80 10.64
N LEU A 91 -23.15 -16.44 10.92
CA LEU A 91 -23.47 -16.96 12.23
C LEU A 91 -22.90 -18.38 12.36
N ASN A 92 -21.83 -18.56 13.13
CA ASN A 92 -21.29 -19.88 13.44
C ASN A 92 -21.13 -20.03 14.97
N ASN A 93 -21.79 -21.02 15.59
CA ASN A 93 -21.61 -21.40 17.00
C ASN A 93 -21.48 -20.20 17.96
N SER A 94 -22.45 -19.27 17.93
CA SER A 94 -22.52 -18.06 18.79
C SER A 94 -21.44 -16.98 18.57
N ILE A 95 -20.65 -17.05 17.50
CA ILE A 95 -19.66 -16.03 17.12
C ILE A 95 -20.06 -15.42 15.76
N TYR A 96 -20.11 -14.09 15.70
CA TYR A 96 -20.29 -13.35 14.44
C TYR A 96 -18.95 -13.24 13.72
N ASP A 97 -18.73 -14.07 12.69
CA ASP A 97 -17.61 -13.87 11.77
C ASP A 97 -18.03 -12.89 10.66
N LYS A 98 -17.34 -11.76 10.57
CA LYS A 98 -17.47 -10.82 9.44
C LYS A 98 -16.50 -11.24 8.36
N ALA A 99 -17.02 -11.72 7.23
CA ALA A 99 -16.21 -12.17 6.10
C ALA A 99 -16.57 -11.35 4.85
N THR A 100 -15.55 -11.09 4.02
CA THR A 100 -15.72 -10.29 2.79
C THR A 100 -15.57 -11.19 1.59
N PHE A 101 -16.62 -11.26 0.76
CA PHE A 101 -16.69 -12.19 -0.37
C PHE A 101 -16.66 -11.46 -1.70
N VAL A 102 -16.19 -12.18 -2.72
CA VAL A 102 -16.35 -11.88 -4.13
C VAL A 102 -17.22 -12.96 -4.77
N PHE A 103 -18.06 -12.54 -5.72
CA PHE A 103 -18.97 -13.43 -6.43
C PHE A 103 -18.74 -13.44 -7.95
N ASP A 104 -17.74 -12.70 -8.44
CA ASP A 104 -17.38 -12.63 -9.86
C ASP A 104 -16.43 -13.77 -10.27
N ARG A 105 -15.33 -13.94 -9.55
CA ARG A 105 -14.29 -14.95 -9.76
C ARG A 105 -13.53 -15.21 -8.46
N VAL A 106 -12.64 -16.19 -8.44
CA VAL A 106 -11.72 -16.40 -7.31
C VAL A 106 -10.74 -15.22 -7.13
N LEU A 107 -9.99 -15.17 -6.04
CA LEU A 107 -9.08 -14.06 -5.74
C LEU A 107 -7.92 -13.93 -6.75
N GLY A 108 -7.38 -15.06 -7.22
CA GLY A 108 -6.30 -15.10 -8.20
C GLY A 108 -4.91 -14.75 -7.63
N ASP A 109 -3.92 -14.75 -8.53
CA ASP A 109 -2.50 -14.72 -8.16
C ASP A 109 -2.06 -13.41 -7.49
N ASN A 110 -2.63 -12.27 -7.90
CA ASN A 110 -2.24 -10.96 -7.34
C ASN A 110 -2.55 -10.88 -5.84
N TRP A 111 -3.74 -11.33 -5.43
CA TRP A 111 -4.12 -11.39 -4.02
C TRP A 111 -3.38 -12.50 -3.28
N ALA A 112 -3.19 -13.66 -3.90
CA ALA A 112 -2.40 -14.75 -3.32
C ALA A 112 -0.98 -14.31 -2.96
N ASN A 113 -0.29 -13.64 -3.88
CA ASN A 113 1.04 -13.11 -3.66
C ASN A 113 1.07 -12.04 -2.55
N TYR A 114 0.12 -11.10 -2.57
CA TYR A 114 0.00 -10.08 -1.53
C TYR A 114 -0.15 -10.69 -0.13
N TYR A 115 -1.12 -11.62 0.05
CA TYR A 115 -1.36 -12.24 1.35
C TYR A 115 -0.18 -13.10 1.81
N TYR A 116 0.48 -13.82 0.89
CA TYR A 116 1.69 -14.56 1.21
C TYR A 116 2.78 -13.65 1.76
N LEU A 117 3.09 -12.54 1.08
CA LEU A 117 4.11 -11.58 1.53
C LEU A 117 3.76 -10.97 2.90
N ILE A 118 2.47 -10.69 3.15
CA ILE A 118 1.99 -10.25 4.47
C ILE A 118 2.21 -11.32 5.54
N MET A 119 1.92 -12.59 5.28
CA MET A 119 2.14 -13.66 6.26
C MET A 119 3.62 -13.92 6.51
N ALA A 120 4.42 -13.99 5.44
CA ALA A 120 5.87 -14.19 5.52
C ALA A 120 6.56 -13.07 6.32
N SER A 121 6.17 -11.81 6.10
CA SER A 121 6.70 -10.66 6.84
C SER A 121 6.41 -10.68 8.36
N LYS A 122 5.34 -11.37 8.78
CA LYS A 122 5.01 -11.60 10.20
C LYS A 122 5.85 -12.73 10.81
N GLY A 123 6.76 -13.33 10.04
CA GLY A 123 7.57 -14.48 10.43
C GLY A 123 6.78 -15.78 10.51
N ILE A 124 5.63 -15.86 9.84
CA ILE A 124 4.87 -17.11 9.70
C ILE A 124 5.61 -17.98 8.68
N THR A 125 5.79 -19.25 9.04
CA THR A 125 6.53 -20.21 8.22
C THR A 125 5.64 -21.36 7.76
N HIS A 126 4.70 -21.78 8.61
CA HIS A 126 3.94 -23.01 8.42
C HIS A 126 2.45 -22.77 8.66
N MET A 127 1.62 -23.64 8.09
CA MET A 127 0.19 -23.67 8.32
C MET A 127 -0.31 -25.10 8.50
N SER A 128 -1.44 -25.25 9.18
CA SER A 128 -2.22 -26.49 9.20
C SER A 128 -3.64 -26.17 8.77
N ILE A 129 -4.27 -27.14 8.12
CA ILE A 129 -5.58 -26.96 7.50
C ILE A 129 -6.57 -27.90 8.16
N MET A 130 -7.80 -27.42 8.34
CA MET A 130 -8.93 -28.25 8.73
C MET A 130 -10.11 -27.90 7.83
N ASP A 131 -10.56 -28.89 7.07
CA ASP A 131 -11.78 -28.80 6.30
C ASP A 131 -12.99 -28.78 7.25
N MET A 132 -13.87 -27.80 7.08
CA MET A 132 -15.10 -27.65 7.86
C MET A 132 -16.33 -28.03 7.03
N GLY A 133 -16.14 -28.54 5.81
CA GLY A 133 -17.17 -29.03 4.91
C GLY A 133 -17.61 -28.05 3.83
N GLU A 134 -18.44 -28.58 2.92
CA GLU A 134 -19.08 -27.81 1.85
C GLU A 134 -19.95 -26.69 2.42
N ASN A 135 -19.74 -25.49 1.89
CA ASN A 135 -20.56 -24.35 2.21
C ASN A 135 -20.78 -23.55 0.93
N LYS A 136 -21.83 -23.91 0.20
CA LYS A 136 -22.23 -23.27 -1.06
C LYS A 136 -22.88 -21.93 -0.75
N LEU A 137 -22.07 -20.87 -0.83
CA LEU A 137 -22.53 -19.49 -0.65
C LEU A 137 -23.27 -18.97 -1.90
N ASN A 138 -22.94 -19.51 -3.08
CA ASN A 138 -23.57 -19.20 -4.36
C ASN A 138 -23.46 -20.44 -5.26
N GLY A 139 -24.45 -20.68 -6.13
CA GLY A 139 -24.43 -21.78 -7.09
C GLY A 139 -23.28 -21.70 -8.11
N ALA A 140 -22.62 -20.55 -8.23
CA ALA A 140 -21.46 -20.34 -9.10
C ALA A 140 -20.16 -20.99 -8.57
N PHE A 141 -20.05 -21.28 -7.28
CA PHE A 141 -18.81 -21.79 -6.68
C PHE A 141 -19.06 -23.04 -5.83
N ASP A 142 -18.19 -24.04 -6.01
CA ASP A 142 -18.15 -25.21 -5.15
C ASP A 142 -17.14 -24.94 -4.03
N SER A 143 -17.56 -24.14 -3.05
CA SER A 143 -16.69 -23.65 -1.99
C SER A 143 -16.76 -24.47 -0.71
N HIS A 144 -15.61 -24.82 -0.17
CA HIS A 144 -15.49 -25.42 1.16
C HIS A 144 -15.04 -24.37 2.16
N LYS A 145 -15.62 -24.39 3.37
CA LYS A 145 -15.13 -23.56 4.47
C LYS A 145 -13.92 -24.24 5.08
N ILE A 146 -12.81 -23.54 5.12
CA ILE A 146 -11.55 -24.09 5.61
C ILE A 146 -11.01 -23.23 6.74
N LYS A 147 -10.55 -23.88 7.79
CA LYS A 147 -9.84 -23.26 8.90
C LYS A 147 -8.33 -23.44 8.70
N ILE A 148 -7.61 -22.32 8.61
CA ILE A 148 -6.15 -22.31 8.50
C ILE A 148 -5.56 -21.81 9.81
N CYS A 149 -4.73 -22.62 10.45
CA CYS A 149 -3.93 -22.22 11.60
C CYS A 149 -2.51 -21.92 11.15
N PHE A 150 -1.96 -20.77 11.55
CA PHE A 150 -0.60 -20.35 11.19
C PHE A 150 0.38 -20.57 12.33
N TYR A 151 1.62 -20.92 11.98
CA TYR A 151 2.68 -21.26 12.91
C TYR A 151 4.01 -20.63 12.52
N LYS A 152 4.81 -20.35 13.54
CA LYS A 152 6.21 -19.93 13.44
C LYS A 152 7.10 -21.02 14.04
N LEU A 153 8.15 -21.39 13.32
CA LEU A 153 9.20 -22.26 13.85
C LEU A 153 9.94 -21.58 15.01
N LYS A 154 10.22 -22.33 16.08
CA LYS A 154 10.96 -21.83 17.24
C LYS A 154 12.47 -21.79 17.02
N ASP A 155 13.00 -22.69 16.20
CA ASP A 155 14.42 -22.80 15.89
C ASP A 155 14.63 -22.50 14.41
N ASP A 156 15.59 -21.63 14.10
CA ASP A 156 15.95 -21.25 12.72
C ASP A 156 16.74 -22.34 12.00
N LYS A 157 17.22 -23.37 12.70
CA LYS A 157 17.87 -24.54 12.09
C LYS A 157 16.90 -25.48 11.38
N GLU A 158 15.61 -25.38 11.64
CA GLU A 158 14.60 -26.21 10.97
C GLU A 158 14.26 -25.68 9.58
N ASP A 159 14.09 -26.60 8.64
CA ASP A 159 13.80 -26.26 7.26
C ASP A 159 12.42 -25.59 7.11
N LYS A 160 12.42 -24.37 6.58
CA LYS A 160 11.20 -23.56 6.39
C LYS A 160 10.35 -24.05 5.21
N PHE A 161 10.87 -24.97 4.40
CA PHE A 161 10.23 -25.49 3.18
C PHE A 161 9.77 -26.94 3.30
N SER A 162 10.04 -27.61 4.42
CA SER A 162 9.65 -29.00 4.64
C SER A 162 8.26 -29.12 5.27
N SER A 163 7.49 -30.13 4.86
CA SER A 163 6.24 -30.50 5.53
C SER A 163 6.50 -31.40 6.74
N TYR A 164 5.74 -31.20 7.83
CA TYR A 164 5.95 -31.90 9.10
C TYR A 164 4.72 -32.66 9.57
N LYS A 165 4.96 -33.80 10.23
CA LYS A 165 3.94 -34.59 10.92
C LYS A 165 3.46 -33.92 12.20
N LYS A 166 2.29 -34.30 12.71
CA LYS A 166 1.66 -33.74 13.92
C LYS A 166 2.55 -33.73 15.18
N ASN A 167 3.49 -34.67 15.28
CA ASN A 167 4.41 -34.79 16.43
C ASN A 167 5.40 -33.62 16.55
N TYR A 168 5.57 -32.82 15.49
CA TYR A 168 6.43 -31.62 15.49
C TYR A 168 5.78 -30.40 16.16
N SER A 169 4.58 -30.54 16.73
CA SER A 169 3.84 -29.46 17.41
C SER A 169 4.66 -28.70 18.46
N ARG A 170 5.61 -29.37 19.16
CA ARG A 170 6.46 -28.73 20.18
C ARG A 170 7.40 -27.67 19.61
N LYS A 171 7.81 -27.82 18.34
CA LYS A 171 8.76 -26.95 17.62
C LYS A 171 8.08 -25.78 16.92
N LEU A 172 6.75 -25.83 16.80
CA LEU A 172 5.92 -24.83 16.14
C LEU A 172 5.12 -24.04 17.17
N LYS A 173 5.20 -22.71 17.11
CA LYS A 173 4.36 -21.82 17.91
C LYS A 173 3.18 -21.36 17.05
N LYS A 174 1.96 -21.67 17.47
CA LYS A 174 0.75 -21.16 16.82
C LYS A 174 0.67 -19.63 16.99
N ILE A 175 0.42 -18.92 15.90
CA ILE A 175 0.39 -17.44 15.84
C ILE A 175 -1.03 -16.93 15.66
N ASN A 176 -1.75 -17.46 14.66
CA ASN A 176 -3.08 -16.97 14.31
C ASN A 176 -3.93 -18.08 13.69
N THR A 177 -5.22 -17.84 13.51
CA THR A 177 -6.15 -18.69 12.77
C THR A 177 -7.06 -17.82 11.92
N ILE A 178 -7.30 -18.24 10.69
CA ILE A 178 -8.26 -17.61 9.79
C ILE A 178 -9.24 -18.65 9.25
N TYR A 179 -10.37 -18.16 8.75
CA TYR A 179 -11.35 -18.96 8.03
C TYR A 179 -11.48 -18.39 6.63
N ILE A 180 -11.39 -19.25 5.62
CA ILE A 180 -11.55 -18.86 4.22
C ILE A 180 -12.47 -19.84 3.51
N TRP A 181 -13.03 -19.41 2.39
CA TRP A 181 -13.82 -20.24 1.49
C TRP A 181 -13.04 -20.46 0.23
N VAL A 182 -12.70 -21.70 -0.07
CA VAL A 182 -11.87 -22.06 -1.22
C VAL A 182 -12.71 -22.83 -2.21
N ASN A 183 -12.75 -22.33 -3.43
CA ASN A 183 -13.42 -22.97 -4.54
C ASN A 183 -12.64 -24.21 -4.98
N ASN A 184 -13.35 -25.29 -5.34
CA ASN A 184 -12.75 -26.55 -5.80
C ASN A 184 -11.75 -27.17 -4.80
N TYR A 185 -11.95 -26.94 -3.49
CA TYR A 185 -11.01 -27.42 -2.48
C TYR A 185 -10.83 -28.93 -2.50
N SER A 186 -11.86 -29.72 -2.79
CA SER A 186 -11.76 -31.18 -2.92
C SER A 186 -10.68 -31.64 -3.91
N ILE A 187 -10.47 -30.88 -4.99
CA ILE A 187 -9.43 -31.17 -6.00
C ILE A 187 -8.07 -30.76 -5.45
N ILE A 188 -7.96 -29.52 -4.96
CA ILE A 188 -6.74 -28.96 -4.37
C ILE A 188 -6.22 -29.84 -3.21
N ASN A 189 -7.13 -30.33 -2.37
CA ASN A 189 -6.81 -31.21 -1.25
C ASN A 189 -6.13 -32.49 -1.73
N LYS A 190 -6.68 -33.13 -2.77
CA LYS A 190 -6.13 -34.36 -3.35
C LYS A 190 -4.81 -34.16 -4.07
N GLU A 191 -4.63 -33.02 -4.74
CA GLU A 191 -3.44 -32.74 -5.55
C GLU A 191 -2.23 -32.30 -4.71
N HIS A 192 -2.46 -31.63 -3.58
CA HIS A 192 -1.39 -30.96 -2.85
C HIS A 192 -1.19 -31.44 -1.41
N PHE A 193 -2.22 -32.00 -0.76
CA PHE A 193 -2.14 -32.32 0.67
C PHE A 193 -2.16 -33.83 0.91
N GLU A 194 -1.06 -34.34 1.46
CA GLU A 194 -0.94 -35.75 1.82
C GLU A 194 -1.40 -35.98 3.27
N ASP A 195 -2.19 -37.03 3.52
CA ASP A 195 -2.71 -37.36 4.85
C ASP A 195 -1.62 -37.61 5.91
N VAL A 196 -0.38 -37.83 5.48
CA VAL A 196 0.77 -38.07 6.34
C VAL A 196 1.26 -36.79 7.04
N TYR A 197 1.09 -35.62 6.42
CA TYR A 197 1.59 -34.35 6.95
C TYR A 197 0.48 -33.51 7.58
N TYR A 198 0.86 -32.73 8.60
CA TYR A 198 -0.07 -31.86 9.33
C TYR A 198 0.32 -30.38 9.22
N TYR A 199 1.61 -30.09 9.16
CA TYR A 199 2.14 -28.75 9.03
C TYR A 199 2.78 -28.61 7.65
N TYR A 200 2.28 -27.68 6.86
CA TYR A 200 2.76 -27.39 5.52
C TYR A 200 3.46 -26.03 5.52
N PRO A 201 4.55 -25.84 4.77
CA PRO A 201 5.14 -24.52 4.61
C PRO A 201 4.11 -23.57 3.96
N ILE A 202 4.12 -22.29 4.32
CA ILE A 202 3.18 -21.34 3.71
C ILE A 202 3.54 -21.02 2.25
N ASN A 203 4.81 -21.18 1.87
CA ASN A 203 5.22 -21.02 0.49
C ASN A 203 4.50 -22.05 -0.38
N PHE A 204 4.03 -21.65 -1.56
CA PHE A 204 3.18 -22.45 -2.45
C PHE A 204 1.79 -22.77 -1.88
N TYR A 205 1.69 -23.53 -0.78
CA TYR A 205 0.40 -24.04 -0.28
C TYR A 205 -0.58 -22.94 0.12
N PHE A 206 -0.12 -21.91 0.84
CA PHE A 206 -1.00 -20.81 1.22
C PHE A 206 -1.41 -19.98 0.01
N GLN A 207 -0.50 -19.77 -0.93
CA GLN A 207 -0.78 -19.04 -2.16
C GLN A 207 -1.86 -19.75 -2.98
N GLU A 208 -1.78 -21.06 -3.14
CA GLU A 208 -2.76 -21.83 -3.91
C GLU A 208 -4.16 -21.80 -3.28
N LEU A 209 -4.24 -21.88 -1.94
CA LEU A 209 -5.52 -21.73 -1.24
C LEU A 209 -6.12 -20.33 -1.41
N ILE A 210 -5.31 -19.28 -1.27
CA ILE A 210 -5.80 -17.90 -1.42
C ILE A 210 -6.19 -17.62 -2.86
N LYS A 211 -5.39 -18.06 -3.84
CA LYS A 211 -5.65 -17.92 -5.27
C LYS A 211 -7.04 -18.43 -5.63
N ASN A 212 -7.41 -19.60 -5.11
CA ASN A 212 -8.71 -20.23 -5.34
C ASN A 212 -9.78 -19.81 -4.32
N SER A 213 -9.48 -18.88 -3.42
CA SER A 213 -10.46 -18.40 -2.46
C SER A 213 -11.48 -17.47 -3.10
N ILE A 214 -12.68 -17.43 -2.53
CA ILE A 214 -13.73 -16.45 -2.83
C ILE A 214 -13.93 -15.45 -1.68
N CYS A 215 -13.10 -15.53 -0.64
CA CYS A 215 -13.20 -14.71 0.57
C CYS A 215 -11.85 -14.05 0.88
N PHE A 216 -11.89 -12.76 1.18
CA PHE A 216 -10.72 -12.04 1.68
C PHE A 216 -10.51 -12.34 3.18
N PRO A 217 -9.26 -12.63 3.61
CA PRO A 217 -8.91 -12.79 5.01
C PRO A 217 -9.09 -11.53 5.88
N ASP A 218 -9.13 -10.34 5.29
CA ASP A 218 -9.22 -9.06 6.00
C ASP A 218 -9.92 -7.95 5.18
N GLU A 219 -9.80 -6.70 5.62
CA GLU A 219 -10.42 -5.52 5.00
C GLU A 219 -9.58 -4.91 3.85
N SER A 220 -8.48 -5.54 3.44
CA SER A 220 -7.63 -5.10 2.32
C SER A 220 -8.40 -4.65 1.07
N PRO A 221 -9.42 -5.38 0.55
CA PRO A 221 -10.11 -4.94 -0.67
C PRO A 221 -10.85 -3.60 -0.50
N PHE A 222 -11.40 -3.30 0.69
CA PHE A 222 -12.06 -2.02 0.96
C PHE A 222 -11.06 -0.88 1.05
N ILE A 223 -9.94 -1.11 1.73
CA ILE A 223 -8.86 -0.11 1.83
C ILE A 223 -8.26 0.15 0.45
N LEU A 224 -8.07 -0.89 -0.38
CA LEU A 224 -7.60 -0.77 -1.75
C LEU A 224 -8.57 0.10 -2.57
N ARG A 225 -9.88 -0.14 -2.49
CA ARG A 225 -10.90 0.69 -3.14
C ARG A 225 -10.88 2.13 -2.66
N GLN A 226 -10.80 2.34 -1.35
CA GLN A 226 -10.76 3.69 -0.78
C GLN A 226 -9.54 4.47 -1.28
N VAL A 227 -8.37 3.84 -1.30
CA VAL A 227 -7.12 4.48 -1.73
C VAL A 227 -7.10 4.69 -3.25
N SER A 228 -7.53 3.71 -4.03
CA SER A 228 -7.61 3.84 -5.50
C SER A 228 -8.58 4.93 -5.94
N GLY A 229 -9.68 5.13 -5.20
CA GLY A 229 -10.67 6.18 -5.44
C GLY A 229 -10.28 7.58 -4.96
N GLY A 230 -9.04 7.80 -4.51
CA GLY A 230 -8.57 9.13 -4.09
C GLY A 230 -9.03 9.59 -2.70
N ASN A 231 -9.65 8.71 -1.90
CA ASN A 231 -10.11 9.04 -0.55
C ASN A 231 -8.97 8.91 0.49
N PHE A 232 -7.91 9.71 0.30
CA PHE A 232 -6.76 9.80 1.20
C PHE A 232 -6.17 11.21 1.21
N THR A 233 -5.34 11.51 2.21
CA THR A 233 -4.59 12.77 2.29
C THR A 233 -3.26 12.63 1.58
N TYR A 234 -2.97 13.50 0.63
CA TYR A 234 -1.70 13.48 -0.09
C TYR A 234 -0.53 13.87 0.84
N PRO A 235 0.67 13.31 0.65
CA PRO A 235 1.87 13.70 1.40
C PRO A 235 2.25 15.16 1.13
N ILE A 236 2.51 15.93 2.18
CA ILE A 236 2.95 17.34 2.05
C ILE A 236 4.27 17.48 1.31
N TRP A 237 5.16 16.50 1.46
CA TRP A 237 6.47 16.48 0.80
C TRP A 237 6.39 16.51 -0.73
N ASN A 238 5.35 15.91 -1.33
CA ASN A 238 5.13 15.96 -2.77
C ASN A 238 4.90 17.40 -3.25
N PHE A 239 4.25 18.24 -2.43
CA PHE A 239 3.93 19.62 -2.78
C PHE A 239 5.02 20.62 -2.39
N ILE A 240 5.80 20.33 -1.34
CA ILE A 240 7.05 21.04 -1.07
C ILE A 240 8.03 20.79 -2.22
N TYR A 241 8.13 19.55 -2.71
CA TYR A 241 8.89 19.21 -3.91
C TYR A 241 8.37 19.95 -5.15
N PHE A 242 7.06 19.93 -5.41
CA PHE A 242 6.46 20.64 -6.53
C PHE A 242 6.77 22.14 -6.49
N SER A 243 6.64 22.78 -5.32
CA SER A 243 7.02 24.17 -5.11
C SER A 243 8.52 24.39 -5.37
N ALA A 244 9.40 23.54 -4.83
CA ALA A 244 10.85 23.62 -5.06
C ALA A 244 11.21 23.56 -6.56
N VAL A 245 10.61 22.63 -7.31
CA VAL A 245 10.82 22.47 -8.75
C VAL A 245 10.23 23.64 -9.55
N THR A 246 9.17 24.28 -9.03
CA THR A 246 8.51 25.44 -9.65
C THR A 246 9.31 26.72 -9.43
N ILE A 247 9.69 27.03 -8.19
CA ILE A 247 10.46 28.23 -7.83
C ILE A 247 11.88 28.21 -8.44
N THR A 248 12.45 27.03 -8.67
CA THR A 248 13.73 26.85 -9.38
C THR A 248 13.56 26.82 -10.91
N THR A 249 12.34 26.89 -11.43
CA THR A 249 12.00 26.80 -12.86
C THR A 249 12.44 25.50 -13.55
N LEU A 250 12.77 24.45 -12.78
CA LEU A 250 13.17 23.15 -13.30
C LEU A 250 12.00 22.45 -14.02
N GLY A 251 10.81 22.47 -13.42
CA GLY A 251 9.59 21.98 -14.06
C GLY A 251 9.63 20.53 -14.55
N TYR A 252 10.10 19.56 -13.75
CA TYR A 252 10.26 18.15 -14.18
C TYR A 252 8.99 17.47 -14.73
N GLY A 253 7.80 17.99 -14.43
CA GLY A 253 6.53 17.46 -14.96
C GLY A 253 5.91 16.33 -14.15
N ASP A 254 6.53 15.94 -13.04
CA ASP A 254 6.06 14.95 -12.07
C ASP A 254 4.66 15.25 -11.49
N ILE A 255 4.39 16.54 -11.26
CA ILE A 255 3.11 17.09 -10.82
C ILE A 255 2.83 18.32 -11.70
N LEU A 256 1.63 18.38 -12.26
CA LEU A 256 1.22 19.43 -13.20
C LEU A 256 -0.10 20.08 -12.75
N PRO A 257 -0.26 21.41 -12.88
CA PRO A 257 -1.50 22.08 -12.53
C PRO A 257 -2.59 21.83 -13.59
N ASN A 258 -3.70 21.22 -13.17
CA ASN A 258 -4.83 20.90 -14.05
C ASN A 258 -5.85 22.05 -14.13
N SER A 259 -6.13 22.72 -13.00
CA SER A 259 -7.14 23.78 -12.93
C SER A 259 -6.56 25.18 -13.16
N THR A 260 -7.39 26.09 -13.70
CA THR A 260 -7.02 27.49 -13.95
C THR A 260 -6.53 28.20 -12.69
N SER A 261 -7.19 27.96 -11.56
CA SER A 261 -6.82 28.58 -10.28
C SER A 261 -5.42 28.16 -9.83
N VAL A 262 -5.07 26.87 -9.94
CA VAL A 262 -3.73 26.40 -9.58
C VAL A 262 -2.68 26.93 -10.56
N ARG A 263 -2.99 26.99 -11.86
CA ARG A 263 -2.09 27.58 -12.86
C ARG A 263 -1.74 29.03 -12.55
N ILE A 264 -2.71 29.85 -12.13
CA ILE A 264 -2.45 31.24 -11.72
C ILE A 264 -1.51 31.30 -10.51
N ILE A 265 -1.71 30.44 -9.50
CA ILE A 265 -0.84 30.39 -8.31
C ILE A 265 0.59 29.99 -8.70
N VAL A 266 0.75 29.00 -9.58
CA VAL A 266 2.05 28.60 -10.14
C VAL A 266 2.71 29.75 -10.90
N MET A 267 1.98 30.51 -11.70
CA MET A 267 2.53 31.69 -12.41
C MET A 267 3.02 32.77 -11.43
N ILE A 268 2.32 32.98 -10.32
CA ILE A 268 2.75 33.92 -9.29
C ILE A 268 4.03 33.42 -8.61
N GLU A 269 4.08 32.14 -8.23
CA GLU A 269 5.25 31.53 -7.59
C GLU A 269 6.49 31.63 -8.49
N THR A 270 6.37 31.29 -9.77
CA THR A 270 7.51 31.33 -10.71
C THR A 270 8.06 32.75 -10.87
N VAL A 271 7.20 33.76 -11.01
CA VAL A 271 7.62 35.17 -11.09
C VAL A 271 8.34 35.59 -9.80
N CYS A 272 7.77 35.26 -8.63
CA CYS A 272 8.43 35.53 -7.34
C CYS A 272 9.79 34.83 -7.23
N GLY A 273 9.89 33.56 -7.63
CA GLY A 273 11.12 32.78 -7.62
C GLY A 273 12.23 33.40 -8.47
N VAL A 274 11.91 33.80 -9.71
CA VAL A 274 12.85 34.45 -10.62
C VAL A 274 13.36 35.78 -10.03
N ILE A 275 12.48 36.58 -9.43
CA ILE A 275 12.88 37.84 -8.78
C ILE A 275 13.84 37.57 -7.61
N ILE A 276 13.50 36.64 -6.71
CA ILE A 276 14.31 36.34 -5.51
C ILE A 276 15.68 35.80 -5.92
N THR A 277 15.72 34.84 -6.85
CA THR A 277 16.97 34.23 -7.34
C THR A 277 17.85 35.23 -8.09
N GLY A 278 17.26 36.12 -8.90
CA GLY A 278 17.97 37.20 -9.58
C GLY A 278 18.60 38.20 -8.60
N VAL A 279 17.85 38.64 -7.59
CA VAL A 279 18.36 39.55 -6.54
C VAL A 279 19.47 38.87 -5.72
N LEU A 280 19.27 37.62 -5.32
CA LEU A 280 20.25 36.85 -4.56
C LEU A 280 21.57 36.70 -5.34
N THR A 281 21.49 36.37 -6.63
CA THR A 281 22.65 36.28 -7.52
C THR A 281 23.38 37.62 -7.62
N SER A 282 22.63 38.72 -7.82
CA SER A 282 23.19 40.07 -7.87
C SER A 282 23.94 40.45 -6.58
N CYS A 283 23.36 40.15 -5.41
CA CYS A 283 24.00 40.40 -4.12
C CYS A 283 25.30 39.62 -3.92
N ILE A 284 25.38 38.38 -4.42
CA ILE A 284 26.58 37.54 -4.35
C ILE A 284 27.68 38.07 -5.29
N PHE A 285 27.33 38.46 -6.53
CA PHE A 285 28.33 38.95 -7.49
C PHE A 285 28.90 40.32 -7.10
N LEU A 286 28.11 41.18 -6.46
CA LEU A 286 28.59 42.44 -5.85
C LEU A 286 29.51 42.20 -4.64
N ASP A 287 29.79 40.95 -4.25
CA ASP A 287 30.75 40.58 -3.20
C ASP A 287 32.16 40.30 -3.73
N LYS A 288 32.31 40.15 -5.05
CA LYS A 288 33.62 39.91 -5.70
C LYS A 288 34.31 41.18 -6.23
N LYS A 289 33.68 42.35 -6.09
CA LYS A 289 34.24 43.67 -6.42
C LYS A 289 34.38 44.50 -5.16
#